data_AF-A0A7C2XYQ9-F1
#
_entry.id   AF-A0A7C2XYQ9-F1
#
_cell.length_a   1.000
_cell.length_b   1.000
_cell.length_c   1.000
_cell.angle_alpha   90.00
_cell.angle_beta   90.00
_cell.angle_gamma   90.00
#
_symmetry.space_group_name_H-M   'P 1'
#
loop_
_entity.id
_entity.type
_entity.pdbx_description
1 polymer ?
#
loop_
_entity_poly.entity_id
_entity_poly.type
_entity_poly.pdbx_seq_one_letter_code
_entity_poly.pdbx_strand_id
1 'polypeptide(L)'
;MKRCLDLKVEEIREDEGYLKLRITNLDDLWLLGNIIERGDTVLGTTFRKGDERNDTVRSKKSERIRINVGIEVEEVEFQEFTDRLRVRGRIIIGPEEYLGHYQSLNFSVGDTV
;
A
#
# COMPACT_ATOMS: atom_id res chain seq x y z
N MET A 1 8.67 -9.27 -29.58
CA MET A 1 9.08 -8.08 -28.79
C MET A 1 9.74 -8.58 -27.52
N LYS A 2 10.97 -8.13 -27.21
CA LYS A 2 11.60 -8.40 -25.91
C LYS A 2 11.06 -7.36 -24.93
N ARG A 3 10.40 -7.79 -23.86
CA ARG A 3 10.03 -6.91 -22.74
C ARG A 3 11.28 -6.75 -21.87
N CYS A 4 11.72 -5.52 -21.68
CA CYS A 4 12.82 -5.17 -20.78
C CYS A 4 12.16 -4.55 -19.55
N LEU A 5 12.03 -5.33 -18.48
CA LEU A 5 11.50 -4.85 -17.20
C LEU A 5 12.65 -4.23 -16.42
N ASP A 6 12.47 -3.00 -15.94
CA ASP A 6 13.47 -2.25 -15.17
C ASP A 6 12.99 -1.99 -13.74
N LEU A 7 12.50 -3.06 -13.10
CA LEU A 7 12.05 -3.00 -11.71
C LEU A 7 13.26 -2.77 -10.80
N LYS A 8 13.28 -1.62 -10.13
CA LYS A 8 14.40 -1.26 -9.26
C LYS A 8 14.20 -1.82 -7.86
N VAL A 9 15.06 -2.76 -7.49
CA VAL A 9 15.13 -3.29 -6.13
C VAL A 9 15.94 -2.33 -5.25
N GLU A 10 15.36 -1.88 -4.14
CA GLU A 10 16.04 -1.03 -3.16
C GLU A 10 16.66 -1.84 -2.02
N GLU A 11 16.00 -2.93 -1.60
CA GLU A 11 16.46 -3.78 -0.51
C GLU A 11 15.92 -5.20 -0.68
N ILE A 12 16.75 -6.21 -0.37
CA ILE A 12 16.37 -7.62 -0.32
C ILE A 12 16.89 -8.18 1.01
N ARG A 13 16.01 -8.89 1.74
CA ARG A 13 16.41 -9.74 2.86
C ARG A 13 15.82 -11.12 2.62
N GLU A 14 16.63 -11.99 2.04
CA GLU A 14 16.21 -13.32 1.58
C GLU A 14 15.78 -14.23 2.74
N ASP A 15 16.43 -14.07 3.89
CA ASP A 15 16.14 -14.79 5.13
C ASP A 15 14.79 -14.41 5.75
N GLU A 16 14.33 -13.18 5.54
CA GLU A 16 13.05 -12.66 6.01
C GLU A 16 11.93 -12.77 4.96
N GLY A 17 12.25 -13.14 3.71
CA GLY A 17 11.31 -13.06 2.59
C GLY A 17 10.87 -11.63 2.28
N TYR A 18 11.71 -10.64 2.58
CA TYR A 18 11.40 -9.21 2.45
C TYR A 18 12.03 -8.61 1.20
N LEU A 19 11.22 -7.83 0.47
CA LEU A 19 11.62 -7.14 -0.74
C LEU A 19 11.08 -5.71 -0.71
N LYS A 20 11.96 -4.75 -0.97
CA LYS A 20 11.59 -3.33 -1.12
C LYS A 20 11.85 -2.88 -2.55
N LEU A 21 10.81 -2.44 -3.23
CA LEU A 21 10.82 -2.14 -4.65
C LEU A 21 10.46 -0.68 -4.90
N ARG A 22 11.14 -0.06 -5.86
CA ARG A 22 10.77 1.24 -6.43
C ARG A 22 10.05 1.02 -7.75
N ILE A 23 8.84 1.56 -7.86
CA ILE A 23 8.06 1.52 -9.09
C ILE A 23 8.58 2.62 -10.03
N THR A 24 9.17 2.24 -11.16
CA THR A 24 9.79 3.20 -12.09
C THR A 24 8.91 3.48 -13.32
N ASN A 25 8.07 2.52 -13.70
CA ASN A 25 7.25 2.59 -14.91
C ASN A 25 5.93 1.80 -14.74
N LEU A 26 5.08 1.82 -15.78
CA LEU A 26 3.78 1.14 -15.77
C LEU A 26 3.90 -0.39 -15.83
N ASP A 27 4.91 -0.91 -16.53
CA ASP A 27 5.16 -2.35 -16.60
C ASP A 27 5.53 -2.92 -15.23
N ASP A 28 6.21 -2.14 -14.37
CA ASP A 28 6.50 -2.51 -12.97
C ASP A 28 5.21 -2.63 -12.15
N LEU A 29 4.26 -1.69 -12.31
CA LEU A 29 2.94 -1.77 -11.66
C LEU A 29 2.17 -3.00 -12.13
N TRP A 30 2.18 -3.25 -13.43
CA TRP A 30 1.52 -4.42 -14.01
C TRP A 30 2.17 -5.70 -13.47
N LEU A 31 3.49 -5.77 -13.41
CA LEU A 31 4.23 -6.89 -12.84
C LEU A 31 3.86 -7.11 -11.37
N LEU A 32 3.86 -6.05 -10.56
CA LEU A 32 3.44 -6.11 -9.15
C LEU A 32 2.03 -6.70 -8.99
N GLY A 33 1.10 -6.32 -9.86
CA GLY A 33 -0.25 -6.88 -9.87
C GLY A 33 -0.34 -8.35 -10.25
N ASN A 34 0.69 -8.93 -10.88
CA ASN A 34 0.74 -10.35 -11.22
C ASN A 34 1.52 -11.19 -10.21
N ILE A 35 2.42 -10.59 -9.42
CA ILE A 35 3.25 -11.33 -8.45
C ILE A 35 2.71 -11.27 -7.03
N ILE A 36 1.96 -10.22 -6.67
CA ILE A 36 1.35 -10.10 -5.35
C ILE A 36 0.12 -11.01 -5.31
N GLU A 37 0.14 -11.97 -4.40
CA GLU A 37 -0.93 -12.95 -4.23
C GLU A 37 -1.65 -12.79 -2.88
N ARG A 38 -2.79 -13.45 -2.75
CA ARG A 38 -3.53 -13.49 -1.49
C ARG A 38 -2.69 -14.18 -0.42
N GLY A 39 -2.60 -13.55 0.75
CA GLY A 39 -1.80 -14.02 1.89
C GLY A 39 -0.42 -13.37 2.00
N ASP A 40 0.02 -12.66 0.96
CA ASP A 40 1.23 -11.84 1.04
C ASP A 40 1.04 -10.68 2.02
N THR A 41 2.14 -10.15 2.54
CA THR A 41 2.14 -8.93 3.34
C THR A 41 2.72 -7.78 2.54
N VAL A 42 1.92 -6.73 2.32
CA VAL A 42 2.34 -5.54 1.58
C VAL A 42 2.38 -4.34 2.51
N LEU A 43 3.51 -3.64 2.54
CA LEU A 43 3.71 -2.42 3.31
C LEU A 43 3.39 -1.20 2.47
N GLY A 44 2.81 -0.18 3.09
CA GLY A 44 2.58 1.08 2.41
C GLY A 44 2.09 2.19 3.33
N THR A 45 2.06 3.40 2.79
CA THR A 45 1.50 4.55 3.47
C THR A 45 0.05 4.76 3.05
N THR A 46 -0.84 4.99 4.02
CA THR A 46 -2.20 5.48 3.79
C THR A 46 -2.52 6.66 4.69
N PHE A 47 -3.68 7.28 4.49
CA PHE A 47 -4.20 8.34 5.34
C PHE A 47 -5.51 7.88 6.00
N ARG A 48 -5.59 8.02 7.32
CA ARG A 48 -6.82 7.80 8.09
C ARG A 48 -7.34 9.11 8.65
N LYS A 49 -8.65 9.19 8.86
CA LYS A 49 -9.30 10.33 9.51
C LYS A 49 -9.01 10.23 11.00
N GLY A 50 -8.40 11.25 11.60
CA GLY A 50 -8.19 11.27 13.05
C GLY A 50 -9.52 11.37 13.79
N ASP A 51 -9.63 10.70 14.94
CA ASP A 51 -10.80 10.80 15.81
C ASP A 51 -10.86 12.17 16.50
N GLU A 52 -11.99 12.85 16.35
CA GLU A 52 -12.31 14.07 17.09
C GLU A 52 -12.70 13.67 18.52
N ARG A 53 -11.75 13.74 19.47
CA ARG A 53 -12.12 13.68 20.89
C ARG A 53 -12.88 14.96 21.25
N ASN A 54 -14.16 14.78 21.59
CA ASN A 54 -15.15 15.78 22.02
C ASN A 54 -14.57 16.83 22.97
N ASP A 55 -14.75 18.10 22.63
CA ASP A 55 -15.71 19.00 23.30
C ASP A 55 -15.60 20.39 22.65
N THR A 56 -16.69 21.14 22.63
CA THR A 56 -16.84 22.51 22.07
C THR A 56 -16.94 22.65 20.54
N VAL A 57 -18.20 22.78 20.08
CA VAL A 57 -18.70 23.80 19.14
C VAL A 57 -17.63 24.48 18.25
N ARG A 58 -17.15 23.78 17.22
CA ARG A 58 -16.77 24.36 15.92
C ARG A 58 -16.33 23.24 14.99
N SER A 59 -16.96 23.18 13.82
CA SER A 59 -16.57 22.32 12.69
C SER A 59 -15.10 22.54 12.30
N LYS A 60 -14.18 21.82 12.94
CA LYS A 60 -12.79 21.73 12.51
C LYS A 60 -12.69 20.50 11.63
N LYS A 61 -12.38 20.71 10.35
CA LYS A 61 -12.00 19.67 9.39
C LYS A 61 -11.16 18.60 10.10
N SER A 62 -11.70 17.39 10.24
CA SER A 62 -10.93 16.24 10.72
C SER A 62 -9.60 16.13 9.98
N GLU A 63 -8.49 16.21 10.68
CA GLU A 63 -7.17 16.10 10.07
C GLU A 63 -6.93 14.66 9.58
N ARG A 64 -6.35 14.54 8.39
CA ARG A 64 -5.95 13.24 7.84
C ARG A 64 -4.56 12.90 8.37
N ILE A 65 -4.48 11.85 9.18
CA ILE A 65 -3.23 11.36 9.75
C ILE A 65 -2.61 10.38 8.77
N ARG A 66 -1.34 10.62 8.42
CA ARG A 66 -0.53 9.70 7.61
C ARG A 66 -0.09 8.53 8.49
N ILE A 67 -0.39 7.30 8.08
CA ILE A 67 0.02 6.09 8.77
C ILE A 67 0.75 5.16 7.82
N ASN A 68 1.72 4.42 8.35
CA ASN A 68 2.37 3.31 7.64
C ASN A 68 1.78 2.01 8.18
N VAL A 69 1.32 1.16 7.26
CA VAL A 69 0.66 -0.09 7.61
C VAL A 69 1.16 -1.22 6.70
N GLY A 70 1.21 -2.42 7.26
CA GLY A 70 1.31 -3.67 6.50
C GLY A 70 -0.05 -4.34 6.46
N ILE A 71 -0.51 -4.69 5.26
CA ILE A 71 -1.76 -5.41 5.05
C ILE A 71 -1.49 -6.84 4.58
N GLU A 72 -2.24 -7.79 5.13
CA GLU A 72 -2.37 -9.14 4.57
C GLU A 72 -3.31 -9.06 3.36
N VAL A 73 -2.80 -9.40 2.17
CA VAL A 73 -3.48 -9.21 0.89
C VAL A 73 -4.67 -10.15 0.76
N GLU A 74 -5.84 -9.58 0.44
CA GLU A 74 -7.05 -10.33 0.07
C GLU A 74 -7.40 -10.21 -1.41
N GLU A 75 -7.15 -9.04 -2.00
CA GLU A 75 -7.48 -8.71 -3.38
C GLU A 75 -6.48 -7.69 -3.96
N VAL A 76 -6.10 -7.89 -5.22
CA VAL A 76 -5.24 -6.99 -5.99
C VAL A 76 -6.00 -6.57 -7.24
N GLU A 77 -6.11 -5.25 -7.46
CA GLU A 77 -6.91 -4.66 -8.53
C GLU A 77 -6.07 -3.59 -9.26
N PHE A 78 -5.86 -3.77 -10.57
CA PHE A 78 -5.25 -2.74 -11.40
C PHE A 78 -6.33 -1.78 -11.93
N GLN A 79 -6.23 -0.51 -11.57
CA GLN A 79 -7.19 0.53 -11.96
C GLN A 79 -6.77 1.17 -13.29
N GLU A 80 -7.22 0.60 -14.41
CA GLU A 80 -6.82 0.95 -15.79
C GLU A 80 -6.93 2.44 -16.14
N PHE A 81 -7.90 3.16 -15.55
CA PHE A 81 -8.10 4.59 -15.85
C PHE A 81 -7.21 5.54 -15.03
N THR A 82 -6.55 5.04 -13.98
CA THR A 82 -5.78 5.88 -13.04
C THR A 82 -4.33 5.44 -12.89
N ASP A 83 -3.90 4.40 -13.63
CA ASP A 83 -2.56 3.82 -13.56
C ASP A 83 -2.13 3.51 -12.12
N ARG A 84 -3.05 2.88 -11.37
CA ARG A 84 -2.84 2.55 -9.95
C ARG A 84 -3.06 1.07 -9.68
N LEU A 85 -2.16 0.51 -8.89
CA LEU A 85 -2.35 -0.81 -8.30
C LEU A 85 -2.99 -0.63 -6.92
N ARG A 86 -4.21 -1.15 -6.76
CA ARG A 86 -4.92 -1.16 -5.48
C ARG A 86 -4.79 -2.54 -4.85
N VAL A 87 -4.18 -2.59 -3.66
CA VAL A 87 -4.09 -3.80 -2.85
C VAL A 87 -5.03 -3.64 -1.66
N ARG A 88 -5.98 -4.55 -1.50
CA ARG A 88 -6.93 -4.56 -0.39
C ARG A 88 -6.59 -5.69 0.56
N GLY A 89 -6.75 -5.43 1.84
CA GLY A 89 -6.38 -6.41 2.84
C GLY A 89 -6.67 -5.95 4.26
N ARG A 90 -6.32 -6.82 5.19
CA ARG A 90 -6.45 -6.59 6.63
C ARG A 90 -5.14 -6.05 7.19
N ILE A 91 -5.18 -4.99 7.98
CA ILE A 91 -3.98 -4.44 8.63
C ILE A 91 -3.48 -5.44 9.68
N ILE A 92 -2.25 -5.91 9.51
CA ILE A 92 -1.55 -6.78 10.46
C ILE A 92 -0.32 -6.11 11.08
N ILE A 93 0.16 -5.02 10.49
CA ILE A 93 1.27 -4.19 11.01
C ILE A 93 0.84 -2.73 10.98
N GLY A 94 1.02 -1.99 12.07
CA GLY A 94 0.69 -0.57 12.15
C GLY A 94 0.30 -0.12 13.56
N PRO A 95 -0.29 1.08 13.70
CA PRO A 95 -0.80 1.56 14.98
C PRO A 95 -1.87 0.61 15.54
N GLU A 96 -1.84 0.35 16.84
CA GLU A 96 -2.69 -0.64 17.52
C GLU A 96 -4.18 -0.39 17.28
N GLU A 97 -4.60 0.88 17.22
CA GLU A 97 -5.98 1.29 16.94
C GLU A 97 -6.52 0.85 15.57
N TYR A 98 -5.64 0.54 14.61
CA TYR A 98 -6.02 0.12 13.26
C TYR A 98 -5.75 -1.36 12.99
N LEU A 99 -5.12 -2.09 13.92
CA LEU A 99 -4.85 -3.51 13.74
C LEU A 99 -6.16 -4.28 13.56
N GLY A 100 -6.18 -5.17 12.57
CA GLY A 100 -7.34 -5.97 12.22
C GLY A 100 -8.40 -5.26 11.38
N HIS A 101 -8.31 -3.95 11.14
CA HIS A 101 -9.19 -3.23 10.23
C HIS A 101 -8.83 -3.47 8.75
N TYR A 102 -9.83 -3.35 7.87
CA TYR A 102 -9.63 -3.38 6.42
C TYR A 102 -9.11 -2.06 5.88
N GLN A 103 -8.11 -2.14 4.99
CA GLN A 103 -7.51 -0.99 4.32
C GLN A 103 -7.14 -1.34 2.88
N SER A 104 -7.22 -0.34 2.00
CA SER A 104 -6.64 -0.41 0.67
C SER A 104 -5.38 0.43 0.59
N LEU A 105 -4.28 -0.15 0.14
CA LEU A 105 -3.08 0.57 -0.28
C LEU A 105 -3.17 0.82 -1.79
N ASN A 106 -2.74 2.00 -2.22
CA ASN A 106 -2.71 2.36 -3.64
C ASN A 106 -1.27 2.72 -3.98
N PHE A 107 -0.76 2.10 -5.04
CA PHE A 107 0.58 2.34 -5.56
C PHE A 107 0.51 2.90 -6.97
N SER A 108 1.43 3.81 -7.27
CA SER A 108 1.59 4.47 -8.55
C SER A 108 3.08 4.61 -8.89
N VAL A 109 3.39 5.02 -10.12
CA VAL A 109 4.78 5.24 -10.54
C VAL A 109 5.45 6.26 -9.63
N GLY A 110 6.63 5.91 -9.11
CA GLY A 110 7.39 6.68 -8.12
C GLY A 110 7.26 6.18 -6.68
N ASP A 111 6.22 5.40 -6.37
CA ASP A 111 6.03 4.85 -5.03
C ASP A 111 7.03 3.73 -4.71
N THR A 112 7.19 3.46 -3.40
CA THR A 112 7.89 2.29 -2.88
C THR A 112 6.87 1.31 -2.33
N VAL A 113 7.04 0.03 -2.65
CA VAL A 113 6.34 -1.08 -2.00
C VAL A 113 7.34 -1.96 -1.24
#